data_AF-A0A975D2K4-F1
#
_entry.id   AF-A0A975D2K4-F1
#
_cell.length_a   1.000
_cell.length_b   1.000
_cell.length_c   1.000
_cell.angle_alpha   90.00
_cell.angle_beta   90.00
_cell.angle_gamma   90.00
#
_symmetry.space_group_name_H-M   'P 1'
#
loop_
_entity.id
_entity.type
_entity.pdbx_description
1 polymer ?
#
loop_
_entity_poly.entity_id
_entity_poly.type
_entity_poly.pdbx_seq_one_letter_code
_entity_poly.pdbx_strand_id
1 'polypeptide(L)'
;MRLYAIDAPEMPGACRPERQCTPGAPFAARDHLRALTAGKTVACRQIDLDRYGRKVVQCFVDDIDLSCAMVRTDFAIERYGNLPATVDKMKVSDYAPPARNPLKIARSRTILALLS
;
A
#
# COMPACT_ATOMS: atom_id res chain seq x y z
N MET A 1 -4.95 -4.48 -5.10
CA MET A 1 -3.60 -4.01 -4.70
C MET A 1 -3.70 -3.29 -3.36
N ARG A 2 -2.59 -3.05 -2.67
CA ARG A 2 -2.50 -2.27 -1.42
C ARG A 2 -1.36 -1.27 -1.53
N LEU A 3 -1.57 -0.06 -1.02
CA LEU A 3 -0.48 0.89 -0.81
C LEU A 3 0.53 0.31 0.17
N TYR A 4 1.80 0.57 -0.10
CA TYR A 4 2.91 0.05 0.69
C TYR A 4 2.95 0.69 2.08
N ALA A 5 3.30 -0.13 3.07
CA ALA A 5 3.62 0.29 4.43
C ALA A 5 2.53 1.11 5.15
N ILE A 6 1.28 1.08 4.71
CA ILE A 6 0.19 1.77 5.39
C ILE A 6 -1.01 0.86 5.66
N ASP A 7 -1.73 1.22 6.71
CA ASP A 7 -3.06 0.71 7.02
C ASP A 7 -3.99 1.90 7.27
N ALA A 8 -5.12 1.95 6.56
CA ALA A 8 -6.11 3.02 6.68
C ALA A 8 -7.33 2.54 7.49
N PRO A 9 -8.12 3.44 8.10
CA PRO A 9 -9.35 3.05 8.78
C PRO A 9 -10.28 2.29 7.84
N GLU A 10 -10.79 1.15 8.31
CA GLU A 10 -11.67 0.30 7.50
C GLU A 10 -13.09 0.88 7.45
N MET A 11 -13.78 0.68 6.32
CA MET A 11 -15.18 1.12 6.17
C MET A 11 -16.09 0.46 7.22
N PRO A 12 -17.24 1.08 7.58
CA PRO A 12 -18.20 0.48 8.49
C PRO A 12 -18.58 -0.94 8.05
N GLY A 13 -18.47 -1.90 8.98
CA GLY A 13 -18.77 -3.32 8.74
C GLY A 13 -17.65 -4.13 8.06
N ALA A 14 -16.55 -3.50 7.63
CA ALA A 14 -15.39 -4.22 7.07
C ALA A 14 -14.45 -4.76 8.15
N CYS A 15 -14.35 -4.06 9.28
CA CYS A 15 -13.55 -4.49 10.41
C CYS A 15 -14.16 -5.73 11.08
N ARG A 16 -13.41 -6.83 11.12
CA ARG A 16 -13.85 -8.07 11.74
C ARG A 16 -13.74 -7.99 13.27
N PRO A 17 -14.68 -8.57 14.03
CA PRO A 17 -14.69 -8.51 15.50
C PRO A 17 -13.38 -8.95 16.17
N GLU A 18 -12.68 -9.92 15.59
CA GLU A 18 -11.44 -10.48 16.11
C GLU A 18 -10.17 -9.67 15.73
N ARG A 19 -10.31 -8.50 15.09
CA ARG A 19 -9.18 -7.68 14.63
C ARG A 19 -9.17 -6.31 15.30
N GLN A 20 -7.98 -5.87 15.71
CA GLN A 20 -7.72 -4.47 16.02
C GLN A 20 -7.48 -3.70 14.71
N CYS A 21 -8.53 -3.13 14.15
CA CYS A 21 -8.44 -2.30 12.95
C CYS A 21 -7.84 -0.92 13.27
N THR A 22 -7.31 -0.27 12.24
CA THR A 22 -6.76 1.08 12.35
C THR A 22 -7.87 2.06 12.72
N PRO A 23 -7.73 2.85 13.81
CA PRO A 23 -8.71 3.85 14.19
C PRO A 23 -8.68 5.05 13.22
N GLY A 24 -9.79 5.77 13.09
CA GLY A 24 -9.89 7.00 12.31
C GLY A 24 -11.20 7.13 11.55
N ALA A 25 -11.29 8.12 10.66
CA ALA A 25 -12.49 8.39 9.87
C ALA A 25 -12.38 7.76 8.47
N PRO A 26 -12.99 6.58 8.22
CA PRO A 26 -12.77 5.83 6.98
C PRO A 26 -13.24 6.57 5.72
N PHE A 27 -14.35 7.29 5.80
CA PHE A 27 -14.86 8.10 4.69
C PHE A 27 -13.91 9.24 4.34
N ALA A 28 -13.40 9.96 5.35
CA ALA A 28 -12.46 11.05 5.15
C ALA A 28 -11.13 10.55 4.57
N ALA A 29 -10.62 9.41 5.05
CA ALA A 29 -9.41 8.80 4.50
C ALA A 29 -9.57 8.40 3.02
N ARG A 30 -10.70 7.76 2.67
CA ARG A 30 -11.04 7.44 1.28
C ARG A 30 -11.10 8.70 0.41
N ASP A 31 -11.79 9.73 0.88
CA ASP A 31 -12.02 10.95 0.12
C ASP A 31 -10.75 11.78 -0.03
N HIS A 32 -9.86 11.75 0.96
CA HIS A 32 -8.53 12.35 0.86
C HIS A 32 -7.69 11.66 -0.22
N LEU A 33 -7.61 10.33 -0.22
CA LEU A 33 -6.91 9.59 -1.28
C LEU A 33 -7.50 9.88 -2.67
N ARG A 34 -8.83 9.99 -2.76
CA ARG A 34 -9.52 10.39 -3.99
C ARG A 34 -9.12 11.79 -4.42
N ALA A 35 -9.05 12.75 -3.51
CA ALA A 35 -8.64 14.12 -3.81
C ALA A 35 -7.16 14.21 -4.27
N LEU A 36 -6.28 13.42 -3.66
CA LEU A 36 -4.86 13.33 -4.08
C LEU A 36 -4.71 12.85 -5.52
N THR A 37 -5.61 11.99 -5.99
CA THR A 37 -5.50 11.27 -7.28
C THR A 37 -6.43 11.79 -8.37
N ALA A 38 -7.45 12.58 -8.04
CA ALA A 38 -8.46 13.04 -8.99
C ALA A 38 -7.85 13.88 -10.12
N GLY A 39 -8.12 13.49 -11.37
CA GLY A 39 -7.66 14.20 -12.56
C GLY A 39 -6.16 14.11 -12.84
N LYS A 40 -5.42 13.25 -12.14
CA LYS A 40 -3.96 13.13 -12.24
C LYS A 40 -3.53 11.74 -12.65
N THR A 41 -2.35 11.63 -13.25
CA THR A 41 -1.75 10.34 -13.58
C THR A 41 -1.12 9.72 -12.34
N VAL A 42 -1.58 8.52 -11.96
CA VAL A 42 -1.01 7.75 -10.85
C VAL A 42 -0.01 6.74 -11.39
N ALA A 43 1.25 6.87 -10.98
CA ALA A 43 2.30 5.92 -11.31
C ALA A 43 2.54 4.96 -10.14
N CYS A 44 2.30 3.66 -10.36
CA CYS A 44 2.47 2.64 -9.32
C CYS A 44 3.52 1.60 -9.72
N ARG A 45 4.34 1.18 -8.76
CA ARG A 45 5.25 0.04 -8.89
C ARG A 45 4.92 -1.02 -7.86
N GLN A 46 4.77 -2.27 -8.33
CA GLN A 46 4.65 -3.41 -7.43
C GLN A 46 6.00 -3.72 -6.79
N ILE A 47 5.99 -3.90 -5.47
CA ILE A 47 7.21 -4.12 -4.69
C ILE A 47 7.15 -5.43 -3.88
N ASP A 48 5.95 -5.93 -3.57
CA ASP A 48 5.75 -7.22 -2.89
C ASP A 48 4.39 -7.84 -3.26
N LEU A 49 4.16 -9.06 -2.80
CA LEU A 49 2.85 -9.70 -2.68
C LEU A 49 2.57 -9.95 -1.20
N ASP A 50 1.40 -9.54 -0.73
CA ASP A 50 1.01 -9.88 0.64
C ASP A 50 0.64 -11.38 0.76
N ARG A 51 0.41 -11.83 2.00
CA ARG A 51 0.07 -13.24 2.29
C ARG A 51 -1.20 -13.75 1.61
N TYR A 52 -2.03 -12.86 1.07
CA TYR A 52 -3.26 -13.18 0.35
C TYR A 52 -3.08 -13.08 -1.17
N GLY A 53 -1.84 -12.92 -1.65
CA GLY A 53 -1.54 -12.79 -3.08
C GLY A 53 -1.88 -11.42 -3.67
N ARG A 54 -2.19 -10.41 -2.84
CA ARG A 54 -2.49 -9.06 -3.35
C ARG A 54 -1.19 -8.32 -3.62
N LYS A 55 -1.11 -7.63 -4.76
CA LYS A 55 -0.01 -6.71 -5.08
C LYS A 55 0.13 -5.63 -4.01
N VAL A 56 1.30 -5.51 -3.39
CA VAL A 56 1.70 -4.37 -2.57
C VAL A 56 2.46 -3.40 -3.47
N VAL A 57 2.01 -2.15 -3.53
CA VAL A 57 2.47 -1.16 -4.51
C VAL A 57 2.88 0.14 -3.82
N GLN A 58 3.96 0.74 -4.30
CA GLN A 58 4.28 2.14 -4.05
C GLN A 58 3.64 2.96 -5.18
N CYS A 59 2.88 4.01 -4.87
CA CYS A 59 2.17 4.80 -5.87
C CYS A 59 2.42 6.30 -5.68
N PHE A 60 2.47 7.03 -6.80
CA PHE A 60 2.88 8.42 -6.83
C PHE A 60 2.03 9.26 -7.77
N VAL A 61 1.94 10.55 -7.45
CA VAL A 61 1.31 11.59 -8.27
C VAL A 61 2.18 12.84 -8.20
N ASP A 62 2.69 13.32 -9.34
CA ASP A 62 3.55 14.53 -9.40
C ASP A 62 4.67 14.53 -8.34
N ASP A 63 5.35 13.38 -8.21
CA ASP A 63 6.38 13.06 -7.21
C ASP A 63 5.90 12.91 -5.75
N ILE A 64 4.60 13.00 -5.46
CA ILE A 64 4.06 12.78 -4.12
C ILE A 64 3.82 11.29 -3.91
N ASP A 65 4.45 10.69 -2.91
CA ASP A 65 4.15 9.33 -2.47
C ASP A 65 2.79 9.29 -1.77
N LEU A 66 1.85 8.52 -2.31
CA LEU A 66 0.50 8.44 -1.76
C LEU A 66 0.47 7.80 -0.36
N SER A 67 1.39 6.90 -0.07
CA SER A 67 1.46 6.24 1.25
C SER A 67 1.96 7.23 2.31
N CYS A 68 3.04 7.96 1.99
CA CYS A 68 3.54 9.03 2.87
C CYS A 68 2.52 10.15 3.06
N ALA A 69 1.83 10.56 1.99
CA ALA A 69 0.80 11.59 2.07
C ALA A 69 -0.32 11.19 3.03
N MET A 70 -0.83 9.96 2.92
CA MET A 70 -1.90 9.46 3.80
C MET A 70 -1.50 9.42 5.27
N VAL A 71 -0.25 9.05 5.58
CA VAL A 71 0.27 9.04 6.96
C VAL A 71 0.47 10.46 7.49
N ARG A 72 1.05 11.36 6.68
CA ARG A 72 1.30 12.75 7.06
C ARG A 72 0.02 13.52 7.41
N THR A 73 -1.09 13.15 6.80
CA THR A 73 -2.41 13.76 7.04
C THR A 73 -3.29 12.96 8.00
N ASP A 74 -2.73 11.98 8.72
CA ASP A 74 -3.43 11.17 9.72
C ASP A 74 -4.64 10.36 9.16
N PHE A 75 -4.59 10.04 7.87
CA PHE A 75 -5.61 9.21 7.19
C PHE A 75 -5.19 7.74 7.03
N ALA A 76 -3.95 7.43 7.40
CA ALA A 76 -3.44 6.09 7.56
C ALA A 76 -2.34 6.09 8.61
N ILE A 77 -2.02 4.92 9.13
CA ILE A 77 -0.85 4.70 9.97
C ILE A 77 0.18 3.88 9.22
N GLU A 78 1.45 4.08 9.54
CA GLU A 78 2.51 3.23 9.04
C GLU A 78 2.39 1.81 9.63
N ARG A 79 2.39 0.79 8.77
CA ARG A 79 2.26 -0.61 9.19
C ARG A 79 2.80 -1.58 8.14
N TYR A 80 3.44 -2.66 8.58
CA TYR A 80 3.92 -3.78 7.74
C TYR A 80 5.02 -3.41 6.72
N GLY A 81 5.70 -2.28 6.92
CA GLY A 81 6.82 -1.82 6.10
C GLY A 81 7.53 -0.67 6.79
N ASN A 82 8.40 0.01 6.04
CA ASN A 82 9.10 1.21 6.47
C ASN A 82 8.94 2.29 5.40
N LEU A 83 8.27 3.39 5.72
CA LEU A 83 8.18 4.56 4.87
C LEU A 83 9.44 5.42 5.03
N PRO A 84 9.96 6.02 3.94
CA PRO A 84 11.05 6.98 4.04
C PRO A 84 10.64 8.18 4.91
N ALA A 85 11.43 8.45 5.96
CA ALA A 85 11.12 9.41 7.01
C ALA A 85 10.95 10.89 6.57
N THR A 86 11.30 11.24 5.32
CA THR A 86 11.52 12.66 4.93
C THR A 86 10.99 13.07 3.56
N VAL A 87 10.15 12.29 2.87
CA VAL A 87 9.83 12.61 1.46
C VAL A 87 8.41 13.12 1.24
N ASP A 88 8.30 14.45 1.17
CA ASP A 88 7.19 15.13 0.51
C ASP A 88 7.28 15.00 -1.02
N LYS A 89 8.45 14.63 -1.58
CA LYS A 89 8.67 14.40 -3.01
C LYS A 89 9.65 13.25 -3.27
N MET A 90 9.15 12.11 -3.72
CA MET A 90 9.92 10.93 -4.11
C MET A 90 9.37 10.39 -5.42
N LYS A 91 10.23 10.05 -6.38
CA LYS A 91 9.79 9.43 -7.63
C LYS A 91 9.72 7.91 -7.51
N VAL A 92 8.90 7.28 -8.35
CA VAL A 92 8.87 5.81 -8.52
C VAL A 92 10.27 5.24 -8.78
N SER A 93 11.10 5.97 -9.52
CA SER A 93 12.48 5.63 -9.89
C SER A 93 13.43 5.62 -8.70
N ASP A 94 13.19 6.48 -7.71
CA ASP A 94 14.13 6.75 -6.62
C ASP A 94 13.87 5.80 -5.44
N TYR A 95 12.69 5.20 -5.39
CA TYR A 95 12.37 4.20 -4.38
C TYR A 95 13.24 2.95 -4.53
N ALA A 96 14.12 2.69 -3.57
CA ALA A 96 14.77 1.39 -3.42
C ALA A 96 13.83 0.49 -2.60
N PRO A 97 13.11 -0.47 -3.20
CA PRO A 97 12.25 -1.35 -2.42
C PRO A 97 13.10 -2.16 -1.44
N PRO A 98 12.59 -2.47 -0.24
CA PRO A 98 13.26 -3.44 0.62
C PRO A 98 13.46 -4.74 -0.15
N ALA A 99 14.58 -5.42 0.08
CA ALA A 99 14.91 -6.66 -0.61
C ALA A 99 13.71 -7.62 -0.57
N ARG A 100 13.18 -7.97 -1.75
CA ARG A 100 12.05 -8.90 -1.85
C ARG A 100 12.41 -10.19 -1.15
N ASN A 101 11.55 -10.67 -0.23
CA ASN A 101 11.75 -11.98 0.37
C ASN A 101 11.56 -13.05 -0.73
N PRO A 102 12.61 -13.79 -1.13
CA PRO A 102 12.52 -14.75 -2.24
C PRO A 102 11.54 -15.89 -1.95
N LEU A 103 11.28 -16.20 -0.68
CA LEU A 103 10.30 -17.23 -0.27
C LEU A 103 8.85 -16.84 -0.56
N LYS A 104 8.53 -15.55 -0.70
CA LYS A 104 7.18 -15.08 -1.11
C LYS A 104 6.94 -15.22 -2.62
N ILE A 105 8.00 -15.19 -3.43
CA ILE A 105 7.92 -15.25 -4.89
C ILE A 105 7.60 -16.67 -5.37
N ALA A 106 8.19 -17.68 -4.74
CA ALA A 106 8.04 -19.08 -5.13
C ALA A 106 6.59 -19.58 -5.04
N ARG A 107 5.78 -19.08 -4.09
CA ARG A 107 4.39 -19.53 -3.88
C ARG A 107 3.40 -19.09 -4.95
N SER A 108 3.77 -18.16 -5.84
CA SER A 108 2.90 -17.71 -6.93
C SER A 108 3.07 -18.52 -8.23
N ARG A 109 4.06 -19.43 -8.32
CA ARG A 109 4.38 -20.16 -9.56
C ARG A 109 4.18 -21.69 -9.48
N THR A 110 3.75 -22.25 -8.35
CA THR A 110 3.76 -23.73 -8.15
C THR A 110 2.40 -24.43 -8.27
N ILE A 111 1.38 -23.82 -8.87
CA ILE A 111 0.06 -24.49 -9.05
C ILE A 111 -0.14 -25.15 -10.44
N LEU A 112 0.88 -25.22 -11.31
CA LEU A 112 0.71 -25.86 -12.63
C LEU A 112 1.78 -26.88 -13.04
N ALA A 113 2.21 -27.77 -12.14
CA ALA A 113 3.13 -28.86 -12.52
C ALA A 113 2.90 -30.17 -11.74
N LEU A 114 1.64 -30.57 -11.53
CA LEU A 114 1.31 -31.91 -11.00
C LEU A 114 0.13 -32.57 -11.75
N LEU A 115 0.06 -32.36 -13.07
CA LEU A 115 -0.75 -33.18 -14.00
C LEU A 115 -0.01 -33.29 -15.33
N SER A 116 1.05 -34.11 -15.36
CA SER A 116 1.63 -34.74 -16.54
C SER A 116 2.31 -36.02 -16.10
#